data_AF-A0A067GWQ0-F1
#
_entry.id   AF-A0A067GWQ0-F1
#
_cell.length_a   1.000
_cell.length_b   1.000
_cell.length_c   1.000
_cell.angle_alpha   90.00
_cell.angle_beta   90.00
_cell.angle_gamma   90.00
#
_symmetry.space_group_name_H-M   'P 1'
#
loop_
_entity.id
_entity.type
_entity.pdbx_description
1 polymer ?
#
loop_
_entity_poly.entity_id
_entity_poly.type
_entity_poly.pdbx_seq_one_letter_code
_entity_poly.pdbx_strand_id
1 'polypeptide(L)'
;VADSTGEIVKGLRCYFDKALPIMLLYKSEREQYEDSMAADVSPSSVYGAEHLLRLFVKLPELLVHAKIEEETLTLLQHKLVDLLKHCIGFLSYVPKLLLSFGRKLCDFN
;
A
#
# COMPACT_ATOMS: atom_id res chain seq x y z
N VAL A 1 -17.57 -17.88 -11.31
CA VAL A 1 -17.55 -16.88 -10.22
C VAL A 1 -16.29 -16.05 -10.42
N ALA A 2 -16.41 -14.83 -10.93
CA ALA A 2 -15.27 -13.90 -10.92
C ALA A 2 -14.93 -13.67 -9.45
N ASP A 3 -13.78 -14.19 -9.04
CA ASP A 3 -13.40 -14.37 -7.65
C ASP A 3 -13.34 -13.00 -6.96
N SER A 4 -14.16 -12.80 -5.93
CA SER A 4 -14.21 -11.58 -5.11
C SER A 4 -12.83 -11.05 -4.70
N THR A 5 -11.85 -11.94 -4.57
CA THR A 5 -10.45 -11.61 -4.29
C THR A 5 -9.80 -10.82 -5.42
N GLY A 6 -10.07 -11.16 -6.68
CA GLY A 6 -9.51 -10.48 -7.85
C GLY A 6 -9.97 -9.02 -7.96
N GLU A 7 -11.24 -8.73 -7.67
CA GLU A 7 -11.77 -7.36 -7.65
C GLU A 7 -11.15 -6.53 -6.51
N ILE A 8 -10.95 -7.14 -5.33
CA ILE A 8 -10.27 -6.48 -4.20
C ILE A 8 -8.82 -6.16 -4.56
N VAL A 9 -8.08 -7.09 -5.13
CA VAL A 9 -6.67 -6.88 -5.54
C VAL A 9 -6.58 -5.82 -6.64
N LYS A 10 -7.49 -5.82 -7.61
CA LYS A 10 -7.54 -4.79 -8.65
C LYS A 10 -7.86 -3.41 -8.08
N GLY A 11 -8.78 -3.34 -7.12
CA GLY A 11 -9.09 -2.12 -6.37
C GLY A 11 -7.87 -1.60 -5.60
N LEU A 12 -7.18 -2.48 -4.89
CA LEU A 12 -5.94 -2.14 -4.16
C LEU A 12 -4.83 -1.66 -5.10
N ARG A 13 -4.65 -2.28 -6.27
CA ARG A 13 -3.66 -1.85 -7.26
C ARG A 13 -3.97 -0.46 -7.81
N CYS A 14 -5.21 -0.23 -8.25
CA CYS A 14 -5.65 1.07 -8.72
C CYS A 14 -5.52 2.15 -7.63
N TYR A 15 -5.83 1.76 -6.39
CA TYR A 15 -5.69 2.64 -5.24
C TYR A 15 -4.23 2.98 -4.94
N PHE A 16 -3.35 1.99 -4.99
CA PHE A 16 -1.92 2.15 -4.84
C PHE A 16 -1.37 3.12 -5.90
N ASP A 17 -1.66 2.91 -7.17
CA ASP A 17 -1.16 3.76 -8.27
C ASP A 17 -1.59 5.23 -8.10
N LYS A 18 -2.79 5.49 -7.57
CA LYS A 18 -3.27 6.85 -7.28
C LYS A 18 -2.72 7.43 -5.99
N ALA A 19 -2.66 6.65 -4.92
CA ALA A 19 -2.19 7.08 -3.62
C ALA A 19 -0.68 7.31 -3.62
N LEU A 20 0.06 6.62 -4.49
CA LEU A 20 1.52 6.66 -4.53
C LEU A 20 2.10 8.07 -4.68
N PRO A 21 1.78 8.85 -5.74
CA PRO A 21 2.28 10.22 -5.88
C PRO A 21 1.75 11.21 -4.84
N ILE A 22 0.60 10.89 -4.23
CA ILE A 22 -0.07 11.78 -3.28
C ILE A 22 0.55 11.64 -1.89
N MET A 23 0.69 10.39 -1.43
CA MET A 23 0.91 10.08 -0.01
C MET A 23 1.81 8.85 0.25
N LEU A 24 2.42 8.22 -0.76
CA LEU A 24 3.36 7.11 -0.48
C LEU A 24 4.81 7.45 -0.81
N LEU A 25 5.09 8.50 -1.57
CA LEU A 25 6.46 8.90 -1.94
C LEU A 25 7.04 9.95 -1.00
N TYR A 26 8.30 9.77 -0.59
CA TYR A 26 9.10 10.84 0.00
C TYR A 26 9.48 11.90 -1.03
N LYS A 27 9.86 13.10 -0.56
CA LYS A 27 10.38 14.18 -1.41
C LYS A 27 11.51 13.71 -2.33
N SER A 28 12.42 12.88 -1.83
CA SER A 28 13.50 12.29 -2.62
C SER A 28 13.05 11.20 -3.60
N GLU A 29 11.92 10.54 -3.35
CA GLU A 29 11.39 9.47 -4.22
C GLU A 29 10.50 10.04 -5.34
N ARG A 30 10.11 11.32 -5.27
CA ARG A 30 9.27 12.00 -6.28
C ARG A 30 9.98 12.22 -7.61
N GLU A 31 11.26 12.59 -7.58
CA GLU A 31 12.06 12.78 -8.79
C GLU A 31 12.18 11.47 -9.57
N GLN A 32 12.47 10.36 -8.88
CA GLN A 32 12.48 9.02 -9.48
C GLN A 32 11.11 8.60 -10.02
N TYR A 33 10.02 8.99 -9.36
CA TYR A 33 8.67 8.71 -9.83
C TYR A 33 8.34 9.43 -11.14
N GLU A 34 8.69 10.71 -11.26
CA GLU A 34 8.49 11.50 -12.47
C GLU A 34 9.25 10.90 -13.66
N ASP A 35 10.50 10.47 -13.43
CA ASP A 35 11.30 9.75 -14.44
C ASP A 35 10.69 8.40 -14.82
N SER A 36 10.17 7.64 -13.85
CA SER A 36 9.56 6.33 -14.09
C SER A 36 8.20 6.45 -14.81
N MET A 37 7.43 7.50 -14.53
CA MET A 37 6.18 7.83 -15.23
C MET A 37 6.45 8.21 -16.69
N ALA A 38 7.54 8.93 -16.96
CA ALA A 38 7.96 9.25 -18.32
C ALA A 38 8.32 7.99 -19.14
N ALA A 39 8.71 6.91 -18.46
CA ALA A 39 8.99 5.60 -19.06
C ALA A 39 7.75 4.69 -19.21
N ASP A 40 6.53 5.18 -18.92
CA ASP A 40 5.25 4.44 -18.98
C ASP A 40 5.25 3.14 -18.14
N VAL A 41 6.02 3.11 -17.05
CA VAL A 41 6.08 1.95 -16.16
C VAL A 41 5.04 2.08 -15.06
N SER A 42 4.24 1.03 -14.85
CA SER A 42 3.25 1.01 -13.76
C SER A 42 3.94 1.10 -12.40
N PRO A 43 3.52 2.03 -11.50
CA PRO A 43 4.12 2.17 -10.18
C PRO A 43 4.05 0.88 -9.36
N SER A 44 2.98 0.11 -9.49
CA SER A 44 2.83 -1.24 -8.90
C SER A 44 3.97 -2.21 -9.23
N SER A 45 4.70 -1.99 -10.32
CA SER A 45 5.80 -2.84 -10.77
C SER A 45 7.18 -2.33 -10.31
N VAL A 46 7.28 -1.05 -9.99
CA VAL A 46 8.53 -0.39 -9.54
C VAL A 46 8.61 -0.36 -8.02
N TYR A 47 7.49 -0.06 -7.36
CA TYR A 47 7.39 0.11 -5.92
C TYR A 47 6.82 -1.16 -5.29
N GLY A 48 7.63 -1.80 -4.43
CA GLY A 48 7.32 -3.09 -3.83
C GLY A 48 6.56 -3.01 -2.51
N ALA A 49 6.79 -4.02 -1.67
CA ALA A 49 6.11 -4.19 -0.38
C ALA A 49 6.30 -3.01 0.60
N GLU A 50 7.40 -2.26 0.50
CA GLU A 50 7.65 -1.08 1.35
C GLU A 50 6.55 -0.02 1.19
N HIS A 51 6.28 0.42 -0.05
CA HIS A 51 5.23 1.41 -0.32
C HIS A 51 3.84 0.84 -0.07
N LEU A 52 3.65 -0.46 -0.30
CA LEU A 52 2.39 -1.14 0.00
C LEU A 52 2.07 -1.08 1.50
N LEU A 53 3.06 -1.27 2.37
CA LEU A 53 2.88 -1.12 3.82
C LEU A 53 2.49 0.30 4.21
N ARG A 54 3.02 1.34 3.53
CA ARG A 54 2.59 2.74 3.76
C ARG A 54 1.12 2.92 3.39
N LEU A 55 0.68 2.27 2.30
CA LEU A 55 -0.73 2.27 1.91
C LEU A 55 -1.59 1.68 3.03
N PHE A 56 -1.19 0.54 3.62
CA PHE A 56 -1.91 -0.10 4.71
C PHE A 56 -2.04 0.78 5.96
N VAL A 57 -1.06 1.62 6.26
CA VAL A 57 -1.13 2.57 7.39
C VAL A 57 -2.17 3.66 7.11
N LYS A 58 -2.32 4.10 5.86
CA LYS A 58 -3.29 5.13 5.45
C LYS A 58 -4.67 4.58 5.13
N LEU A 59 -4.75 3.34 4.70
CA LEU A 59 -5.98 2.66 4.33
C LEU A 59 -7.09 2.76 5.40
N PRO A 60 -6.86 2.57 6.71
CA PRO A 60 -7.90 2.73 7.72
C PRO A 60 -8.47 4.15 7.78
N GLU A 61 -7.63 5.20 7.66
CA GLU A 61 -8.09 6.59 7.59
C GLU A 61 -9.04 6.80 6.39
N LEU A 62 -8.74 6.16 5.26
CA LEU A 62 -9.51 6.28 4.02
C LEU A 62 -10.79 5.44 4.04
N LEU A 63 -10.73 4.25 4.63
CA LEU A 63 -11.89 3.37 4.79
C LEU A 63 -12.97 4.01 5.66
N VAL A 64 -12.60 4.86 6.62
CA VAL A 64 -13.57 5.68 7.40
C VAL A 64 -14.33 6.66 6.50
N HIS A 65 -13.70 7.17 5.44
CA HIS A 65 -14.33 8.07 4.47
C HIS A 65 -15.11 7.31 3.39
N ALA A 66 -14.79 6.04 3.15
CA ALA A 66 -15.52 5.18 2.23
C ALA A 66 -16.81 4.71 2.90
N LYS A 67 -17.98 5.09 2.35
CA LYS A 67 -19.30 4.61 2.80
C LYS A 67 -19.50 3.13 2.42
N ILE A 68 -18.74 2.24 3.04
CA ILE A 68 -18.82 0.79 2.87
C ILE A 68 -19.72 0.24 3.97
N GLU A 69 -20.55 -0.73 3.60
CA GLU A 69 -21.40 -1.47 4.54
C GLU A 69 -20.55 -2.25 5.55
N GLU A 70 -20.98 -2.26 6.82
CA GLU A 70 -20.18 -2.73 7.96
C GLU A 70 -19.71 -4.19 7.81
N GLU A 71 -20.57 -5.08 7.28
CA GLU A 71 -20.22 -6.48 7.01
C GLU A 71 -19.10 -6.61 5.97
N THR A 72 -19.20 -5.84 4.87
CA THR A 72 -18.20 -5.83 3.80
C THR A 72 -16.90 -5.19 4.28
N LEU A 73 -16.98 -4.15 5.10
CA LEU A 73 -15.83 -3.49 5.70
C LEU A 73 -15.07 -4.44 6.63
N THR A 74 -15.79 -5.19 7.47
CA THR A 74 -15.20 -6.16 8.40
C THR A 74 -14.47 -7.27 7.63
N LEU A 75 -15.08 -7.78 6.56
CA LEU A 75 -14.44 -8.79 5.69
C LEU A 75 -13.18 -8.24 5.00
N LEU A 76 -13.25 -7.00 4.51
CA LEU A 76 -12.12 -6.32 3.88
C LEU A 76 -10.98 -6.14 4.89
N GLN A 77 -11.27 -5.62 6.08
CA GLN A 77 -10.31 -5.46 7.17
C GLN A 77 -9.65 -6.78 7.53
N HIS A 78 -10.42 -7.86 7.65
CA HIS A 78 -9.87 -9.19 7.92
C HIS A 78 -8.88 -9.64 6.84
N LYS A 79 -9.24 -9.49 5.55
CA LYS A 79 -8.35 -9.82 4.42
C LYS A 79 -7.09 -8.96 4.42
N LEU A 80 -7.22 -7.67 4.74
CA LEU A 80 -6.09 -6.74 4.82
C LEU A 80 -5.15 -7.07 5.98
N VAL A 81 -5.69 -7.41 7.14
CA VAL A 81 -4.92 -7.85 8.31
C VAL A 81 -4.19 -9.16 8.00
N ASP A 82 -4.81 -10.10 7.30
CA ASP A 82 -4.15 -11.34 6.91
C ASP A 82 -3.03 -11.12 5.88
N LEU A 83 -3.22 -10.21 4.92
CA LEU A 83 -2.14 -9.75 4.03
C LEU A 83 -1.00 -9.11 4.81
N LEU A 84 -1.31 -8.23 5.77
CA LEU A 84 -0.32 -7.58 6.64
C LEU A 84 0.44 -8.60 7.49
N LYS A 85 -0.22 -9.59 8.08
CA LYS A 85 0.46 -10.68 8.81
C LYS A 85 1.41 -11.43 7.91
N HIS A 86 1.02 -11.71 6.66
CA HIS A 86 1.88 -12.37 5.69
C HIS A 86 3.10 -11.51 5.35
N CYS A 87 2.92 -10.19 5.16
CA CYS A 87 4.00 -9.24 4.96
C CYS A 87 4.91 -9.16 6.19
N ILE A 88 4.37 -9.00 7.41
CA ILE A 88 5.16 -8.92 8.65
C ILE A 88 5.94 -10.20 8.91
N GLY A 89 5.36 -11.37 8.62
CA GLY A 89 6.09 -12.65 8.65
C GLY A 89 7.29 -12.65 7.71
N PHE A 90 7.13 -12.10 6.51
CA PHE A 90 8.24 -11.91 5.56
C PHE A 90 9.26 -10.87 6.05
N LEU A 91 8.83 -9.78 6.68
CA LEU A 91 9.71 -8.74 7.25
C LEU A 91 10.49 -9.22 8.47
N SER A 92 9.93 -10.13 9.27
CA SER A 92 10.66 -10.81 10.34
C SER A 92 11.87 -11.59 9.80
N TYR A 93 11.84 -11.97 8.53
CA TYR A 93 12.95 -12.60 7.81
C TYR A 93 13.92 -11.57 7.19
N VAL A 94 13.54 -10.30 7.11
CA VAL A 94 14.31 -9.20 6.49
C VAL A 94 14.38 -7.98 7.43
N PRO A 95 15.15 -8.06 8.54
CA PRO A 95 15.17 -7.03 9.59
C PRO A 95 15.63 -5.63 9.15
N LYS A 96 16.32 -5.52 8.00
CA LYS A 96 16.76 -4.22 7.46
C LYS A 96 15.61 -3.36 6.94
N LEU A 97 14.52 -3.97 6.47
CA LEU A 97 13.39 -3.22 5.90
C LEU A 97 12.59 -2.51 7.00
N LEU A 98 12.46 -3.12 8.18
CA LEU A 98 11.70 -2.60 9.32
C LEU A 98 12.35 -1.35 9.94
N LEU A 99 13.69 -1.32 10.00
CA LEU A 99 14.47 -0.15 10.42
C LEU A 99 14.41 1.01 9.43
N SER A 100 14.45 0.70 8.13
CA SER A 100 14.27 1.71 7.07
C SER A 100 12.87 2.30 7.14
N PHE A 101 11.86 1.43 7.28
CA PHE A 101 10.45 1.80 7.37
C PHE A 101 10.12 2.63 8.61
N GLY A 102 10.64 2.27 9.79
CA GLY A 102 10.41 3.00 11.03
C GLY A 102 10.99 4.42 11.03
N ARG A 103 12.19 4.62 10.45
CA ARG A 103 12.76 5.97 10.27
C ARG A 103 11.99 6.79 9.26
N LYS A 104 11.67 6.19 8.12
CA LYS A 104 10.88 6.81 7.06
C LYS A 104 9.47 7.21 7.55
N LEU A 105 8.80 6.40 8.36
CA LEU A 105 7.50 6.75 8.95
C LEU A 105 7.55 8.01 9.83
N CYS A 106 8.66 8.28 10.53
CA CYS A 106 8.83 9.51 11.30
C CYS A 106 8.94 10.75 10.41
N ASP A 107 9.48 10.60 9.19
CA ASP A 107 9.57 11.70 8.20
C ASP A 107 8.24 11.93 7.45
N PHE A 108 7.22 11.09 7.69
CA PHE A 108 5.93 11.14 7.02
C PHE A 108 4.82 11.82 7.85
N ASN A 109 5.09 12.22 9.10
CA ASN A 109 4.17 12.96 9.97
C ASN A 109 4.62 14.42 10.12
#